data_AF-A0A1E4SF25-F1
#
_entry.id   AF-A0A1E4SF25-F1
#
_cell.length_a   1.000
_cell.length_b   1.000
_cell.length_c   1.000
_cell.angle_alpha   90.00
_cell.angle_beta   90.00
_cell.angle_gamma   90.00
#
_symmetry.space_group_name_H-M   'P 1'
#
loop_
_entity.id
_entity.type
_entity.pdbx_description
1 polymer ?
#
loop_
_entity_poly.entity_id
_entity_poly.type
_entity_poly.pdbx_seq_one_letter_code
_entity_poly.pdbx_strand_id
1 'polypeptide(L)'
;MERLCVQKGDDYACLEYLWLSSGKVEEMSLVIPSHGFQVNLSIHLNGRKISGTCYNSLLEKVGYCFARSPVWTSMGYELSLSVDNCICLNLGCRIFTPLLDELIPATNDPGTAQVRTLQRFSISLHYYTDSQELHLDGLLQAFEYLLRSWAVNMEYKFPLIFSYYGRQFFRLNYNCICKTIDELFDPQVDTKNPKANADKYTTLIHCLLKLQRNVMTEFNILNVLKELDQSSSRRCAVKNAVDYSSVISIKTFVYQLTFLKQVDSTFCDQGL
;
A
#
# COMPACT_ATOMS: atom_id res chain seq x y z
N MET A 1 5.73 13.90 -10.12
CA MET A 1 6.70 13.04 -9.40
C MET A 1 6.81 13.59 -7.99
N GLU A 2 6.68 12.75 -6.98
CA GLU A 2 6.73 13.17 -5.58
C GLU A 2 7.97 12.61 -4.89
N ARG A 3 8.41 13.26 -3.81
CA ARG A 3 9.64 12.90 -3.10
C ARG A 3 9.52 13.05 -1.60
N LEU A 4 10.19 12.16 -0.88
CA LEU A 4 10.38 12.20 0.58
C LEU A 4 11.88 12.08 0.82
N CYS A 5 12.49 13.00 1.57
CA CYS A 5 13.93 12.95 1.79
C CYS A 5 14.26 13.14 3.29
N VAL A 6 15.39 12.59 3.70
CA VAL A 6 15.93 12.66 5.06
C VAL A 6 17.44 12.84 4.99
N GLN A 7 17.97 13.63 5.92
CA GLN A 7 19.41 13.85 6.06
C GLN A 7 19.84 13.43 7.47
N LYS A 8 20.98 12.74 7.57
CA LYS A 8 21.58 12.33 8.85
C LYS A 8 23.09 12.58 8.78
N GLY A 9 23.52 13.68 9.36
CA GLY A 9 24.90 14.16 9.16
C GLY A 9 25.12 14.54 7.70
N ASP A 10 26.18 14.00 7.10
CA ASP A 10 26.54 14.24 5.70
C ASP A 10 25.81 13.30 4.72
N ASP A 11 25.19 12.23 5.24
CA ASP A 11 24.44 11.29 4.43
C ASP A 11 23.03 11.82 4.13
N TYR A 12 22.61 11.66 2.87
CA TYR A 12 21.33 12.10 2.37
C TYR A 12 20.61 10.97 1.65
N ALA A 13 19.38 10.68 2.08
CA ALA A 13 18.54 9.67 1.44
C ALA A 13 17.25 10.31 0.93
N CYS A 14 16.81 9.91 -0.26
CA CYS A 14 15.54 10.34 -0.81
C CYS A 14 14.79 9.20 -1.49
N LEU A 15 13.48 9.17 -1.31
CA LEU A 15 12.55 8.27 -1.99
C LEU A 15 11.73 9.11 -2.96
N GLU A 16 11.89 8.81 -4.24
CA GLU A 16 11.07 9.38 -5.31
C GLU A 16 10.05 8.36 -5.77
N TYR A 17 8.82 8.81 -6.06
CA TYR A 17 7.80 7.89 -6.52
C TYR A 17 6.78 8.52 -7.46
N LEU A 18 6.17 7.65 -8.25
CA LEU A 18 5.07 7.93 -9.15
C LEU A 18 4.15 6.72 -9.23
N TRP A 19 2.91 6.93 -9.63
CA TRP A 19 1.94 5.88 -9.83
C TRP A 19 1.24 6.00 -11.17
N LEU A 20 0.77 4.87 -11.68
CA LEU A 20 -0.01 4.74 -12.89
C LEU A 20 -1.40 4.20 -12.54
N SER A 21 -2.43 4.85 -13.10
CA SER A 21 -3.84 4.45 -12.98
C SER A 21 -4.48 4.35 -14.34
N SER A 22 -5.64 3.67 -14.43
CA SER A 22 -6.42 3.53 -15.67
C SER A 22 -6.97 4.85 -16.25
N GLY A 23 -6.79 5.95 -15.54
CA GLY A 23 -7.18 7.31 -15.93
C GLY A 23 -6.76 8.32 -14.88
N LYS A 24 -7.01 9.61 -15.13
CA LYS A 24 -6.72 10.67 -14.15
C LYS A 24 -7.50 10.43 -12.85
N VAL A 25 -6.81 10.44 -11.72
CA VAL A 25 -7.41 10.34 -10.39
C VAL A 25 -7.85 11.74 -9.98
N GLU A 26 -9.14 11.90 -9.75
CA GLU A 26 -9.74 13.13 -9.23
C GLU A 26 -10.12 12.93 -7.76
N GLU A 27 -10.36 14.01 -7.03
CA GLU A 27 -10.65 13.99 -5.58
C GLU A 27 -11.87 13.12 -5.22
N MET A 28 -12.82 12.98 -6.16
CA MET A 28 -14.03 12.18 -6.00
C MET A 28 -13.94 10.79 -6.65
N SER A 29 -12.73 10.32 -6.98
CA SER A 29 -12.55 8.99 -7.56
C SER A 29 -12.44 7.90 -6.49
N LEU A 30 -13.17 6.81 -6.70
CA LEU A 30 -12.98 5.54 -6.01
C LEU A 30 -11.74 4.87 -6.63
N VAL A 31 -10.68 4.70 -5.85
CA VAL A 31 -9.44 4.10 -6.35
C VAL A 31 -9.24 2.71 -5.73
N ILE A 32 -9.20 1.70 -6.58
CA ILE A 32 -9.04 0.29 -6.19
C ILE A 32 -7.78 -0.30 -6.87
N PRO A 33 -7.16 -1.37 -6.32
CA PRO A 33 -6.01 -1.97 -6.99
C PRO A 33 -6.47 -2.70 -8.25
N SER A 34 -5.69 -2.62 -9.34
CA SER A 34 -5.92 -3.50 -10.49
C SER A 34 -5.61 -4.96 -10.15
N HIS A 35 -6.12 -5.90 -10.96
CA HIS A 35 -5.83 -7.34 -10.82
C HIS A 35 -4.32 -7.66 -10.83
N GLY A 36 -3.56 -6.93 -11.65
CA GLY A 36 -2.10 -7.06 -11.76
C GLY A 36 -1.37 -5.87 -11.16
N PHE A 37 -1.77 -5.41 -9.97
CA PHE A 37 -1.14 -4.26 -9.32
C PHE A 37 0.35 -4.53 -9.04
N GLN A 38 1.23 -3.60 -9.44
CA GLN A 38 2.68 -3.74 -9.32
C GLN A 38 3.30 -2.67 -8.42
N VAL A 39 4.31 -3.06 -7.63
CA VAL A 39 5.20 -2.13 -6.93
C VAL A 39 6.63 -2.41 -7.37
N ASN A 40 7.20 -1.45 -8.09
CA ASN A 40 8.57 -1.51 -8.59
C ASN A 40 9.46 -0.66 -7.70
N LEU A 41 10.57 -1.22 -7.26
CA LEU A 41 11.56 -0.57 -6.41
C LEU A 41 12.93 -0.61 -7.09
N SER A 42 13.52 0.56 -7.30
CA SER A 42 14.91 0.74 -7.74
C SER A 42 15.74 1.40 -6.65
N ILE A 43 17.01 1.03 -6.57
CA ILE A 43 17.95 1.57 -5.58
C ILE A 43 19.08 2.26 -6.35
N HIS A 44 19.47 3.45 -5.88
CA HIS A 44 20.51 4.28 -6.45
C HIS A 44 21.49 4.68 -5.34
N LEU A 45 22.78 4.48 -5.57
CA LEU A 45 23.87 4.92 -4.69
C LEU A 45 24.71 5.96 -5.42
N ASN A 46 24.85 7.15 -4.85
CA ASN A 46 25.60 8.26 -5.44
C ASN A 46 25.23 8.50 -6.92
N GLY A 47 23.91 8.47 -7.20
CA GLY A 47 23.34 8.64 -8.54
C GLY A 47 23.40 7.42 -9.46
N ARG A 48 24.11 6.34 -9.10
CA ARG A 48 24.21 5.11 -9.91
C ARG A 48 23.16 4.10 -9.48
N LYS A 49 22.38 3.60 -10.44
CA LYS A 49 21.40 2.55 -10.21
C LYS A 49 22.10 1.22 -9.91
N ILE A 50 21.69 0.57 -8.82
CA ILE A 50 22.08 -0.82 -8.51
C ILE A 50 21.32 -1.76 -9.46
N SER A 51 22.00 -2.78 -10.00
CA SER A 51 21.44 -3.76 -10.93
C SER A 51 21.92 -5.18 -10.63
N GLY A 52 21.35 -6.19 -11.28
CA GLY A 52 21.86 -7.57 -11.16
C GLY A 52 23.33 -7.76 -11.58
N THR A 53 23.93 -6.77 -12.25
CA THR A 53 25.35 -6.77 -12.61
C THR A 53 26.25 -6.08 -11.58
N CYS A 54 25.71 -5.26 -10.67
CA CYS A 54 26.45 -4.59 -9.61
C CYS A 54 25.67 -4.60 -8.29
N TYR A 55 26.25 -5.19 -7.23
CA TYR A 55 25.57 -5.40 -5.94
C TYR A 55 24.29 -6.26 -6.03
N ASN A 56 24.30 -7.31 -6.87
CA ASN A 56 23.16 -8.23 -7.01
C ASN A 56 22.67 -8.80 -5.67
N SER A 57 23.61 -9.20 -4.80
CA SER A 57 23.29 -9.74 -3.48
C SER A 57 22.51 -8.77 -2.59
N LEU A 58 22.84 -7.47 -2.65
CA LEU A 58 22.10 -6.43 -1.94
C LEU A 58 20.70 -6.24 -2.55
N LEU A 59 20.60 -6.18 -3.88
CA LEU A 59 19.33 -6.03 -4.57
C LEU A 59 18.39 -7.20 -4.30
N GLU A 60 18.88 -8.44 -4.37
CA GLU A 60 18.14 -9.64 -4.04
C GLU A 60 17.70 -9.64 -2.58
N LYS A 61 18.60 -9.39 -1.62
CA LYS A 61 18.25 -9.38 -0.18
C LYS A 61 17.22 -8.31 0.16
N VAL A 62 17.37 -7.10 -0.37
CA VAL A 62 16.38 -6.02 -0.21
C VAL A 62 15.06 -6.44 -0.84
N GLY A 63 15.08 -7.04 -2.04
CA GLY A 63 13.89 -7.55 -2.71
C GLY A 63 13.15 -8.62 -1.90
N TYR A 64 13.89 -9.60 -1.37
CA TYR A 64 13.32 -10.66 -0.53
C TYR A 64 12.75 -10.10 0.77
N CYS A 65 13.43 -9.19 1.44
CA CYS A 65 12.92 -8.58 2.68
C CYS A 65 11.67 -7.74 2.40
N PHE A 66 11.68 -6.95 1.33
CA PHE A 66 10.54 -6.16 0.90
C PHE A 66 9.32 -7.04 0.56
N ALA A 67 9.53 -8.15 -0.14
CA ALA A 67 8.48 -9.13 -0.48
C ALA A 67 7.95 -9.88 0.75
N ARG A 68 8.83 -10.25 1.69
CA ARG A 68 8.48 -11.01 2.90
C ARG A 68 7.90 -10.14 4.02
N SER A 69 7.86 -8.82 3.82
CA SER A 69 7.24 -7.92 4.77
C SER A 69 5.78 -8.36 5.04
N PRO A 70 5.39 -8.56 6.32
CA PRO A 70 4.04 -9.00 6.67
C PRO A 70 2.98 -7.94 6.32
N VAL A 71 3.38 -6.72 5.98
CA VAL A 71 2.51 -5.62 5.58
C VAL A 71 1.65 -6.03 4.39
N TRP A 72 2.24 -6.64 3.35
CA TRP A 72 1.50 -6.99 2.15
C TRP A 72 0.46 -8.09 2.39
N THR A 73 0.85 -9.15 3.10
CA THR A 73 -0.02 -10.28 3.39
C THR A 73 -1.12 -9.89 4.37
N SER A 74 -0.82 -9.06 5.39
CA SER A 74 -1.83 -8.56 6.32
C SER A 74 -2.87 -7.67 5.63
N MET A 75 -2.47 -6.87 4.63
CA MET A 75 -3.42 -6.15 3.79
C MET A 75 -4.26 -7.09 2.90
N GLY A 76 -3.88 -8.36 2.76
CA GLY A 76 -4.61 -9.35 1.95
C GLY A 76 -4.18 -9.37 0.49
N TYR A 77 -2.89 -9.11 0.24
CA TYR A 77 -2.26 -9.36 -1.06
C TYR A 77 -1.61 -10.73 -1.11
N GLU A 78 -1.78 -11.41 -2.23
CA GLU A 78 -0.86 -12.44 -2.71
C GLU A 78 0.31 -11.78 -3.42
N LEU A 79 1.50 -12.36 -3.30
CA LEU A 79 2.72 -11.77 -3.84
C LEU A 79 3.45 -12.72 -4.78
N SER A 80 3.99 -12.17 -5.86
CA SER A 80 5.12 -12.75 -6.58
C SER A 80 6.23 -11.72 -6.70
N LEU A 81 7.47 -12.15 -6.44
CA LEU A 81 8.67 -11.33 -6.53
C LEU A 81 9.44 -11.70 -7.79
N SER A 82 9.86 -10.69 -8.54
CA SER A 82 10.89 -10.82 -9.58
C SER A 82 11.98 -9.78 -9.31
N VAL A 83 13.24 -10.23 -9.26
CA VAL A 83 14.42 -9.37 -9.11
C VAL A 83 15.27 -9.53 -10.36
N ASP A 84 15.49 -8.42 -11.07
CA ASP A 84 16.44 -8.35 -12.20
C ASP A 84 17.17 -7.00 -12.12
N ASN A 85 16.79 -6.02 -12.94
CA ASN A 85 17.29 -4.65 -12.87
C ASN A 85 16.52 -3.75 -11.89
N CYS A 86 15.43 -4.27 -11.33
CA CYS A 86 14.67 -3.68 -10.24
C CYS A 86 13.99 -4.80 -9.47
N ILE A 87 13.55 -4.47 -8.26
CA ILE A 87 12.69 -5.33 -7.46
C ILE A 87 11.26 -5.05 -7.92
N CYS A 88 10.56 -6.05 -8.45
CA CYS A 88 9.16 -5.94 -8.84
C CYS A 88 8.33 -6.90 -7.99
N LEU A 89 7.37 -6.33 -7.26
CA LEU A 89 6.34 -7.07 -6.56
C LEU A 89 5.05 -7.01 -7.36
N ASN A 90 4.54 -8.15 -7.81
CA ASN A 90 3.17 -8.24 -8.31
C ASN A 90 2.26 -8.63 -7.16
N LEU A 91 1.22 -7.82 -6.93
CA LEU A 91 0.32 -7.89 -5.80
C LEU A 91 -1.08 -8.27 -6.27
N GLY A 92 -1.45 -9.53 -6.09
CA GLY A 92 -2.79 -10.06 -6.36
C GLY A 92 -3.74 -9.72 -5.22
N CYS A 93 -4.80 -8.97 -5.49
CA CYS A 93 -5.72 -8.50 -4.45
C CYS A 93 -6.95 -9.41 -4.30
N ARG A 94 -7.01 -10.23 -3.24
CA ARG A 94 -8.18 -11.12 -2.99
C ARG A 94 -9.44 -10.40 -2.53
N ILE A 95 -9.29 -9.29 -1.79
CA ILE A 95 -10.41 -8.60 -1.15
C ILE A 95 -11.32 -7.92 -2.19
N PHE A 96 -10.72 -7.41 -3.27
CA PHE A 96 -11.44 -6.66 -4.31
C PHE A 96 -11.60 -7.46 -5.61
N THR A 97 -11.13 -8.71 -5.72
CA THR A 97 -11.25 -9.48 -6.98
C THR A 97 -12.69 -9.57 -7.49
N PRO A 98 -13.69 -9.94 -6.66
CA PRO A 98 -15.07 -10.03 -7.13
C PRO A 98 -15.65 -8.65 -7.50
N LEU A 99 -15.28 -7.62 -6.73
CA LEU A 99 -15.68 -6.23 -6.97
C LEU A 99 -15.11 -5.69 -8.29
N LEU A 100 -13.85 -6.02 -8.60
CA LEU A 100 -13.18 -5.58 -9.82
C LEU A 100 -13.98 -6.03 -11.04
N ASP A 101 -14.42 -7.29 -11.06
CA ASP A 101 -15.15 -7.85 -12.20
C ASP A 101 -16.54 -7.21 -12.37
N GLU A 102 -17.19 -6.81 -11.28
CA GLU A 102 -18.49 -6.09 -11.30
C GLU A 102 -18.35 -4.59 -11.66
N LEU A 103 -17.26 -3.94 -11.26
CA LEU A 103 -17.05 -2.50 -11.47
C LEU A 103 -16.29 -2.16 -12.75
N ILE A 104 -15.55 -3.10 -13.35
CA ILE A 104 -14.83 -2.89 -14.62
C ILE A 104 -15.76 -2.39 -15.74
N PRO A 105 -17.00 -2.90 -15.92
CA PRO A 105 -17.94 -2.34 -16.90
C PRO A 105 -18.22 -0.85 -16.69
N ALA A 106 -18.32 -0.41 -15.43
CA ALA A 106 -18.55 0.99 -15.05
C ALA A 106 -17.30 1.88 -15.22
N THR A 107 -16.11 1.33 -15.44
CA THR A 107 -14.90 2.13 -15.73
C THR A 107 -14.85 2.68 -17.16
N ASN A 108 -15.63 2.10 -18.08
CA ASN A 108 -15.66 2.46 -19.50
C ASN A 108 -16.85 3.35 -19.90
N ASP A 109 -17.81 3.57 -19.00
CA ASP A 109 -18.93 4.47 -19.23
C ASP A 109 -18.57 5.91 -18.77
N PRO A 110 -18.63 6.91 -19.66
CA PRO A 110 -18.34 8.31 -19.31
C PRO A 110 -19.25 8.88 -18.21
N GLY A 111 -20.42 8.28 -17.95
CA GLY A 111 -21.33 8.67 -16.86
C GLY A 111 -20.90 8.18 -15.46
N THR A 112 -20.12 7.10 -15.37
CA THR A 112 -19.65 6.47 -14.12
C THR A 112 -18.13 6.59 -13.94
N ALA A 113 -17.54 7.64 -14.53
CA ALA A 113 -16.11 7.95 -14.61
C ALA A 113 -15.38 8.14 -13.26
N GLN A 114 -15.94 7.70 -12.14
CA GLN A 114 -15.44 7.86 -10.78
C GLN A 114 -14.64 6.65 -10.30
N VAL A 115 -14.68 5.48 -10.95
CA VAL A 115 -13.86 4.34 -10.56
C VAL A 115 -12.53 4.35 -11.33
N ARG A 116 -11.42 4.25 -10.61
CA ARG A 116 -10.06 4.17 -11.15
C ARG A 116 -9.37 2.95 -10.60
N THR A 117 -8.66 2.23 -11.47
CA THR A 117 -7.79 1.14 -11.03
C THR A 117 -6.36 1.65 -10.96
N LEU A 118 -5.68 1.31 -9.87
CA LEU A 118 -4.27 1.60 -9.72
C LEU A 118 -3.46 0.41 -10.23
N GLN A 119 -2.60 0.68 -11.20
CA GLN A 119 -1.88 -0.35 -11.95
C GLN A 119 -0.48 -0.55 -11.40
N ARG A 120 0.23 0.53 -11.10
CA ARG A 120 1.65 0.44 -10.74
C ARG A 120 2.09 1.58 -9.83
N PHE A 121 2.99 1.28 -8.90
CA PHE A 121 3.92 2.24 -8.32
C PHE A 121 5.33 1.99 -8.80
N SER A 122 6.05 3.07 -9.09
CA SER A 122 7.49 3.05 -9.27
C SER A 122 8.12 3.89 -8.15
N ILE A 123 8.99 3.26 -7.37
CA ILE A 123 9.68 3.83 -6.23
C ILE A 123 11.18 3.77 -6.52
N SER A 124 11.86 4.90 -6.40
CA SER A 124 13.32 5.00 -6.51
C SER A 124 13.87 5.47 -5.17
N LEU A 125 14.68 4.63 -4.55
CA LEU A 125 15.43 4.94 -3.35
C LEU A 125 16.81 5.43 -3.75
N HIS A 126 17.16 6.63 -3.33
CA HIS A 126 18.44 7.27 -3.56
C HIS A 126 19.16 7.42 -2.24
N TYR A 127 20.43 7.04 -2.20
CA TYR A 127 21.32 7.29 -1.07
C TYR A 127 22.58 7.98 -1.59
N TYR A 128 22.94 9.07 -0.92
CA TYR A 128 24.12 9.86 -1.20
C TYR A 128 24.98 9.91 0.05
N THR A 129 26.25 9.58 -0.11
CA THR A 129 27.25 9.63 0.94
C THR A 129 28.60 10.03 0.35
N ASP A 130 29.28 10.92 1.05
CA ASP A 130 30.67 11.32 0.76
C ASP A 130 31.68 10.37 1.41
N SER A 131 31.21 9.40 2.22
CA SER A 131 32.04 8.36 2.80
C SER A 131 32.63 7.45 1.71
N GLN A 132 33.90 7.06 1.88
CA GLN A 132 34.54 6.05 1.03
C GLN A 132 34.01 4.64 1.31
N GLU A 133 33.43 4.43 2.49
CA GLU A 133 32.83 3.16 2.92
C GLU A 133 31.32 3.31 3.08
N LEU A 134 30.56 2.37 2.49
CA LEU A 134 29.10 2.35 2.61
C LEU A 134 28.68 1.54 3.84
N HIS A 135 28.14 2.22 4.85
CA HIS A 135 27.53 1.54 5.99
C HIS A 135 26.12 1.06 5.66
N LEU A 136 25.94 -0.26 5.53
CA LEU A 136 24.65 -0.89 5.21
C LEU A 136 23.56 -0.55 6.24
N ASP A 137 23.88 -0.59 7.54
CA ASP A 137 22.92 -0.25 8.60
C ASP A 137 22.33 1.16 8.42
N GLY A 138 23.16 2.14 8.05
CA GLY A 138 22.75 3.53 7.83
C GLY A 138 21.84 3.65 6.61
N LEU A 139 22.25 3.04 5.50
CA LEU A 139 21.48 2.94 4.26
C LEU A 139 20.08 2.34 4.52
N LEU A 140 20.03 1.18 5.17
CA LEU A 140 18.81 0.41 5.39
C LEU A 140 17.89 1.10 6.39
N GLN A 141 18.43 1.73 7.44
CA GLN A 141 17.64 2.58 8.34
C GLN A 141 16.98 3.75 7.62
N ALA A 142 17.72 4.43 6.73
CA ALA A 142 17.19 5.55 5.97
C ALA A 142 16.09 5.09 4.99
N PHE A 143 16.33 3.99 4.26
CA PHE A 143 15.35 3.41 3.35
C PHE A 143 14.10 2.91 4.05
N GLU A 144 14.27 2.24 5.19
CA GLU A 144 13.17 1.79 6.03
C GLU A 144 12.30 2.97 6.49
N TYR A 145 12.92 4.05 6.98
CA TYR A 145 12.20 5.25 7.39
C TYR A 145 11.41 5.87 6.23
N LEU A 146 12.04 5.96 5.05
CA LEU A 146 11.41 6.50 3.85
C LEU A 146 10.26 5.63 3.34
N LEU A 147 10.43 4.31 3.29
CA LEU A 147 9.39 3.36 2.87
C LEU A 147 8.19 3.38 3.83
N ARG A 148 8.42 3.49 5.14
CA ARG A 148 7.35 3.68 6.13
C ARG A 148 6.60 4.98 5.91
N SER A 149 7.33 6.07 5.73
CA SER A 149 6.75 7.39 5.47
C SER A 149 5.94 7.39 4.18
N TRP A 150 6.45 6.72 3.14
CA TRP A 150 5.74 6.49 1.89
C TRP A 150 4.47 5.67 2.10
N ALA A 151 4.53 4.54 2.82
CA ALA A 151 3.38 3.68 3.08
C ALA A 151 2.25 4.44 3.81
N VAL A 152 2.58 5.24 4.83
CA VAL A 152 1.60 6.09 5.55
C VAL A 152 0.99 7.14 4.62
N ASN A 153 1.79 7.78 3.77
CA ASN A 153 1.28 8.73 2.79
C ASN A 153 0.38 8.05 1.74
N MET A 154 0.74 6.85 1.30
CA MET A 154 -0.05 6.09 0.32
C MET A 154 -1.35 5.58 0.91
N GLU A 155 -1.39 5.25 2.19
CA GLU A 155 -2.63 4.95 2.89
C GLU A 155 -3.58 6.14 2.89
N TYR A 156 -3.07 7.35 3.16
CA TYR A 156 -3.89 8.55 3.12
C TYR A 156 -4.47 8.81 1.73
N LYS A 157 -3.66 8.63 0.67
CA LYS A 157 -4.10 8.88 -0.72
C LYS A 157 -4.96 7.78 -1.31
N PHE A 158 -4.65 6.53 -0.99
CA PHE A 158 -5.26 5.33 -1.57
C PHE A 158 -5.61 4.34 -0.45
N PRO A 159 -6.57 4.69 0.41
CA PRO A 159 -6.90 3.91 1.61
C PRO A 159 -7.39 2.50 1.27
N LEU A 160 -8.12 2.31 0.17
CA LEU A 160 -8.58 0.97 -0.22
C LEU A 160 -7.45 0.08 -0.76
N ILE A 161 -6.26 0.63 -0.97
CA ILE A 161 -5.09 -0.12 -1.46
C ILE A 161 -4.13 -0.38 -0.30
N PHE A 162 -3.77 0.67 0.44
CA PHE A 162 -2.71 0.61 1.46
C PHE A 162 -3.19 0.68 2.92
N SER A 163 -4.50 0.84 3.18
CA SER A 163 -5.01 0.80 4.55
C SER A 163 -5.41 -0.61 4.92
N TYR A 164 -4.73 -1.19 5.92
CA TYR A 164 -5.18 -2.42 6.53
C TYR A 164 -6.61 -2.26 7.09
N TYR A 165 -6.85 -1.27 7.95
CA TYR A 165 -8.16 -1.05 8.56
C TYR A 165 -9.21 -0.68 7.53
N GLY A 166 -8.84 0.20 6.61
CA GLY A 166 -9.72 0.60 5.52
C GLY A 166 -10.22 -0.58 4.71
N ARG A 167 -9.33 -1.51 4.37
CA ARG A 167 -9.68 -2.72 3.65
C ARG A 167 -10.51 -3.69 4.48
N GLN A 168 -10.23 -3.84 5.77
CA GLN A 168 -11.05 -4.67 6.66
C GLN A 168 -12.45 -4.10 6.84
N PHE A 169 -12.55 -2.79 7.09
CA PHE A 169 -13.82 -2.07 7.18
C PHE A 169 -14.60 -2.17 5.87
N PHE A 170 -13.92 -2.00 4.74
CA PHE A 170 -14.54 -2.20 3.43
C PHE A 170 -15.09 -3.62 3.28
N ARG A 171 -14.27 -4.64 3.56
CA ARG A 171 -14.64 -6.05 3.45
C ARG A 171 -15.87 -6.40 4.30
N LEU A 172 -15.97 -5.85 5.51
CA LEU A 172 -17.11 -6.10 6.40
C LEU A 172 -18.41 -5.46 5.90
N ASN A 173 -18.32 -4.25 5.33
CA ASN A 173 -19.50 -3.50 4.89
C ASN A 173 -19.95 -3.86 3.47
N TYR A 174 -19.04 -4.30 2.61
CA TYR A 174 -19.31 -4.52 1.18
C TYR A 174 -20.48 -5.49 0.94
N ASN A 175 -20.47 -6.65 1.61
CA ASN A 175 -21.55 -7.63 1.45
C ASN A 175 -22.92 -7.09 1.87
N CYS A 176 -22.98 -6.24 2.91
CA CYS A 176 -24.22 -5.60 3.35
C CYS A 176 -24.67 -4.51 2.36
N ILE A 177 -23.73 -3.77 1.77
CA ILE A 177 -24.03 -2.78 0.73
C ILE A 177 -24.60 -3.48 -0.50
N CYS A 178 -23.96 -4.54 -1.00
CA CYS A 178 -24.47 -5.28 -2.16
C CYS A 178 -25.87 -5.84 -1.90
N LYS A 179 -26.10 -6.50 -0.76
CA LYS A 179 -27.43 -7.01 -0.41
C LYS A 179 -28.49 -5.92 -0.35
N THR A 180 -28.19 -4.80 0.31
CA THR A 180 -29.12 -3.66 0.39
C THR A 180 -29.44 -3.13 -1.01
N ILE A 181 -28.45 -3.04 -1.89
CA ILE A 181 -28.65 -2.60 -3.27
C ILE A 181 -29.47 -3.63 -4.05
N ASP A 182 -29.18 -4.92 -3.94
CA ASP A 182 -29.96 -5.98 -4.58
C ASP A 182 -31.42 -6.02 -4.09
N GLU A 183 -31.70 -5.63 -2.84
CA GLU A 183 -33.06 -5.49 -2.31
C GLU A 183 -33.77 -4.22 -2.81
N LEU A 184 -33.03 -3.13 -3.05
CA LEU A 184 -33.56 -1.88 -3.58
C LEU A 184 -33.85 -1.93 -5.09
N PHE A 185 -33.08 -2.73 -5.83
CA PHE A 185 -33.20 -2.90 -7.28
C PHE A 185 -33.69 -4.31 -7.60
N ASP A 186 -34.99 -4.46 -7.92
CA ASP A 186 -35.66 -5.75 -8.09
C ASP A 186 -34.99 -6.62 -9.18
N PRO A 187 -34.42 -7.79 -8.84
CA PRO A 187 -33.74 -8.66 -9.80
C PRO A 187 -34.67 -9.21 -10.91
N GLN A 188 -36.00 -9.18 -10.73
CA GLN A 188 -36.96 -9.69 -11.72
C GLN A 188 -37.41 -8.66 -12.76
N VAL A 189 -37.26 -7.36 -12.49
CA VAL A 189 -37.71 -6.28 -13.40
C VAL A 189 -36.57 -5.79 -14.33
N ASP A 190 -35.31 -5.98 -13.93
CA ASP A 190 -34.18 -5.19 -14.45
C ASP A 190 -33.28 -5.86 -15.50
N THR A 191 -33.40 -7.17 -15.75
CA THR A 191 -32.52 -7.84 -16.74
C THR A 191 -32.71 -7.37 -18.19
N LYS A 192 -33.77 -6.61 -18.49
CA LYS A 192 -34.07 -6.09 -19.84
C LYS A 192 -33.97 -4.57 -19.98
N ASN A 193 -33.73 -3.82 -18.89
CA ASN A 193 -33.68 -2.35 -18.92
C ASN A 193 -32.26 -1.83 -18.63
N PRO A 194 -31.51 -1.37 -19.66
CA PRO A 194 -30.16 -0.85 -19.48
C PRO A 194 -30.04 0.31 -18.49
N LYS A 195 -31.12 1.11 -18.32
CA LYS A 195 -31.12 2.27 -17.41
C LYS A 195 -31.12 1.86 -15.94
N ALA A 196 -31.87 0.81 -15.58
CA ALA A 196 -31.98 0.38 -14.19
C ALA A 196 -30.67 -0.23 -13.66
N ASN A 197 -29.95 -0.96 -14.53
CA ASN A 197 -28.59 -1.41 -14.21
C ASN A 197 -27.62 -0.23 -14.00
N ALA A 198 -27.71 0.83 -14.81
CA ALA A 198 -26.88 2.02 -14.63
C ALA A 198 -27.15 2.74 -13.29
N ASP A 199 -28.41 2.82 -12.88
CA ASP A 199 -28.81 3.42 -11.59
C ASP A 199 -28.31 2.58 -10.40
N LYS A 200 -28.37 1.24 -10.51
CA LYS A 200 -27.81 0.31 -9.53
C LYS A 200 -26.30 0.53 -9.34
N TYR A 201 -25.53 0.55 -10.43
CA TYR A 201 -24.08 0.77 -10.37
C TYR A 201 -23.72 2.16 -9.85
N THR A 202 -24.48 3.18 -10.25
CA THR A 202 -24.29 4.55 -9.74
C THR A 202 -24.49 4.61 -8.23
N THR A 203 -25.54 3.95 -7.72
CA THR A 203 -25.82 3.85 -6.28
C THR A 203 -24.72 3.11 -5.55
N LEU A 204 -24.25 1.99 -6.09
CA LEU A 204 -23.13 1.23 -5.53
C LEU A 204 -21.87 2.11 -5.43
N ILE A 205 -21.46 2.75 -6.52
CA ILE A 205 -20.30 3.63 -6.54
C ILE A 205 -20.43 4.75 -5.51
N HIS A 206 -21.61 5.34 -5.36
CA HIS A 206 -21.85 6.38 -4.34
C HIS A 206 -21.66 5.85 -2.91
N CYS A 207 -22.21 4.67 -2.60
CA CYS A 207 -22.01 4.00 -1.31
C CYS A 207 -20.52 3.71 -1.06
N LEU A 208 -19.80 3.21 -2.07
CA LEU A 208 -18.37 2.90 -1.95
C LEU A 208 -17.50 4.14 -1.80
N LEU A 209 -17.84 5.25 -2.45
CA LEU A 209 -17.16 6.54 -2.27
C LEU A 209 -17.35 7.08 -0.85
N LYS A 210 -18.57 6.99 -0.32
CA LYS A 210 -18.84 7.36 1.07
C LYS A 210 -18.02 6.50 2.03
N LEU A 211 -17.93 5.20 1.76
CA LEU A 211 -17.14 4.26 2.54
C LEU A 211 -15.64 4.62 2.48
N GLN A 212 -15.10 4.92 1.31
CA GLN A 212 -13.72 5.40 1.14
C GLN A 212 -13.45 6.66 1.97
N ARG A 213 -14.36 7.64 1.94
CA ARG A 213 -14.23 8.86 2.75
C ARG A 213 -14.20 8.56 4.25
N ASN A 214 -15.10 7.71 4.73
CA ASN A 214 -15.11 7.30 6.14
C ASN A 214 -13.80 6.63 6.54
N VAL A 215 -13.23 5.79 5.66
CA VAL A 215 -11.91 5.21 5.88
C VAL A 215 -10.83 6.29 5.98
N MET A 216 -10.83 7.27 5.08
CA MET A 216 -9.88 8.38 5.12
C MET A 216 -10.03 9.22 6.39
N THR A 217 -11.24 9.40 6.93
CA THR A 217 -11.46 10.25 8.10
C THR A 217 -11.25 9.53 9.42
N GLU A 218 -11.53 8.23 9.51
CA GLU A 218 -11.58 7.52 10.80
C GLU A 218 -10.56 6.39 10.92
N PHE A 219 -10.22 5.72 9.81
CA PHE A 219 -9.53 4.42 9.86
C PHE A 219 -8.13 4.41 9.22
N ASN A 220 -7.55 5.58 8.91
CA ASN A 220 -6.15 5.64 8.47
C ASN A 220 -5.16 5.58 9.66
N ILE A 221 -3.91 5.15 9.41
CA ILE A 221 -2.87 5.03 10.45
C ILE A 221 -2.65 6.35 11.19
N LEU A 222 -2.70 7.51 10.54
CA LEU A 222 -2.45 8.78 11.20
C LEU A 222 -3.50 9.12 12.26
N ASN A 223 -4.78 8.87 11.97
CA ASN A 223 -5.88 9.15 12.90
C ASN A 223 -5.85 8.17 14.06
N VAL A 224 -5.61 6.89 13.76
CA VAL A 224 -5.29 5.88 14.76
C VAL A 224 -4.14 6.33 15.68
N LEU A 225 -3.04 6.84 15.12
CA LEU A 225 -1.87 7.27 15.90
C LEU A 225 -2.20 8.46 16.79
N LYS A 226 -3.00 9.42 16.30
CA LYS A 226 -3.48 10.55 17.10
C LYS A 226 -4.30 10.08 18.30
N GLU A 227 -5.21 9.13 18.13
CA GLU A 227 -5.99 8.56 19.24
C GLU A 227 -5.12 7.84 20.28
N LEU A 228 -4.10 7.13 19.82
CA LEU A 228 -3.13 6.47 20.70
C LEU A 228 -2.30 7.48 21.49
N ASP A 229 -1.91 8.59 20.86
CA ASP A 229 -1.16 9.64 21.53
C ASP A 229 -2.02 10.37 22.57
N GLN A 230 -3.31 10.60 22.32
CA GLN A 230 -4.19 11.30 23.27
C GLN A 230 -4.56 10.49 24.52
N SER A 231 -4.32 9.18 24.55
CA SER A 231 -4.70 8.30 25.67
C SER A 231 -3.50 7.91 26.54
N SER A 232 -3.35 8.57 27.69
CA SER A 232 -2.26 8.35 28.67
C SER A 232 -2.16 6.90 29.16
N SER A 233 -3.28 6.20 29.32
CA SER A 233 -3.34 4.78 29.69
C SER A 233 -2.84 3.84 28.57
N ARG A 234 -3.05 4.20 27.30
CA ARG A 234 -2.57 3.39 26.17
C ARG A 234 -1.08 3.58 25.91
N ARG A 235 -0.50 4.78 26.15
CA ARG A 235 0.95 5.04 26.07
C ARG A 235 1.77 4.11 26.97
N CYS A 236 1.30 3.85 28.18
CA CYS A 236 1.98 2.97 29.14
C CYS A 236 1.96 1.49 28.71
N ALA A 237 0.83 1.04 28.13
CA ALA A 237 0.71 -0.30 27.56
C ALA A 237 1.52 -0.50 26.25
N VAL A 238 1.87 0.56 25.53
CA VAL A 238 2.74 0.49 24.32
C VAL A 238 4.19 0.20 24.69
N LYS A 239 4.72 0.80 25.76
CA LYS A 239 6.13 0.61 26.17
C LYS A 239 6.44 -0.80 26.68
N ASN A 240 5.43 -1.52 27.21
CA ASN A 240 5.63 -2.78 27.92
C ASN A 240 5.24 -4.03 27.10
N ALA A 241 4.78 -3.88 25.86
CA ALA A 241 4.25 -5.00 25.07
C ALA A 241 5.22 -5.38 23.93
N VAL A 242 6.27 -6.13 24.27
CA VAL A 242 7.23 -6.72 23.30
C VAL A 242 6.84 -8.14 22.88
N ASP A 243 5.78 -8.74 23.43
CA ASP A 243 5.48 -10.14 23.12
C ASP A 243 3.97 -10.41 23.03
N TYR A 244 3.40 -10.39 21.82
CA TYR A 244 2.12 -11.04 21.49
C TYR A 244 2.04 -11.36 20.00
N SER A 245 2.13 -12.64 19.69
CA SER A 245 2.19 -13.24 18.35
C SER A 245 0.82 -13.60 17.73
N SER A 246 -0.31 -13.23 18.34
CA SER A 246 -1.63 -13.75 17.88
C SER A 246 -2.81 -12.78 17.91
N VAL A 247 -2.63 -11.51 18.29
CA VAL A 247 -3.65 -10.48 18.10
C VAL A 247 -3.00 -9.37 17.29
N ILE A 248 -3.42 -9.21 16.02
CA ILE A 248 -3.01 -8.09 15.17
C ILE A 248 -3.70 -6.84 15.72
N SER A 249 -3.18 -6.36 16.86
CA SER A 249 -3.59 -5.08 17.42
C SER A 249 -3.11 -3.98 16.49
N ILE A 250 -3.78 -2.84 16.56
CA ILE A 250 -3.47 -1.73 15.67
C ILE A 250 -1.99 -1.30 15.76
N LYS A 251 -1.44 -1.43 16.97
CA LYS A 251 -0.04 -1.19 17.31
C LYS A 251 0.88 -2.16 16.60
N THR A 252 0.53 -3.45 16.58
CA THR A 252 1.35 -4.49 15.95
C THR A 252 1.55 -4.18 14.47
N PHE A 253 0.51 -3.78 13.74
CA PHE A 253 0.62 -3.40 12.32
C PHE A 253 1.55 -2.19 12.10
N VAL A 254 1.39 -1.11 12.88
CA VAL A 254 2.25 0.09 12.76
C VAL A 254 3.72 -0.24 13.05
N TYR A 255 3.99 -1.05 14.08
CA TYR A 255 5.36 -1.47 14.41
C TYR A 255 5.89 -2.59 13.49
N GLN A 256 5.00 -3.30 12.78
CA GLN A 256 5.29 -4.30 11.74
C GLN A 256 5.42 -3.70 10.34
N LEU A 257 5.32 -2.37 10.16
CA LEU A 257 5.72 -1.68 8.92
C LEU A 257 7.24 -1.76 8.70
N THR A 258 7.78 -2.96 8.81
CA THR A 258 9.19 -3.26 8.69
C THR A 258 9.42 -3.92 7.36
N PHE A 259 10.12 -3.23 6.49
CA PHE A 259 10.40 -3.68 5.14
C PHE A 259 11.79 -4.30 5.05
N LEU A 260 12.76 -3.76 5.79
CA LEU A 260 14.19 -4.06 5.59
C LEU A 260 14.93 -4.60 6.83
N LYS A 261 14.25 -4.78 7.98
CA LYS A 261 14.90 -5.22 9.23
C LYS A 261 15.67 -6.56 9.18
N GLN A 262 15.41 -7.42 8.19
CA GLN A 262 16.06 -8.74 8.05
C GLN A 262 17.29 -8.73 7.14
N VAL A 263 17.58 -7.59 6.50
CA VAL A 263 18.74 -7.47 5.59
C VAL A 263 20.05 -7.53 6.40
N ASP A 264 20.16 -6.80 7.52
CA ASP A 264 21.40 -6.75 8.33
C ASP A 264 21.77 -8.10 8.94
N SER A 265 20.81 -8.82 9.52
CA SER A 265 21.07 -10.13 10.14
C SER A 265 21.63 -11.17 9.15
N THR A 266 21.22 -11.09 7.88
CA THR A 266 21.67 -12.02 6.84
C THR A 266 22.98 -11.61 6.17
N PHE A 267 23.47 -10.39 6.39
CA PHE A 267 24.84 -10.00 5.99
C PHE A 267 25.87 -10.40 7.04
N CYS A 268 25.52 -10.32 8.34
CA CYS A 268 26.40 -10.78 9.41
C CYS A 268 26.64 -12.30 9.39
N ASP A 269 25.64 -13.11 9.01
CA ASP A 269 25.75 -14.57 8.96
C ASP A 269 26.54 -15.10 7.75
N GLN A 270 26.80 -14.26 6.74
CA GLN A 270 27.42 -14.69 5.47
C GLN A 270 28.86 -14.23 5.25
N GLY A 271 29.50 -13.57 6.24
CA GLY A 271 30.93 -13.26 6.21
C GLY A 271 31.38 -12.57 4.92
N LEU A 272 31.04 -11.28 4.78
CA LEU A 272 31.76 -10.35 3.91
C LEU A 272 32.72 -9.53 4.76
#